data_AF-A0A960FCS7-F1
#
_entry.id   AF-A0A960FCS7-F1
#
_cell.length_a   1.000
_cell.length_b   1.000
_cell.length_c   1.000
_cell.angle_alpha   90.00
_cell.angle_beta   90.00
_cell.angle_gamma   90.00
#
_symmetry.space_group_name_H-M   'P 1'
#
loop_
_entity.id
_entity.type
_entity.pdbx_description
1 polymer ?
#
loop_
_entity_poly.entity_id
_entity_poly.type
_entity_poly.pdbx_seq_one_letter_code
_entity_poly.pdbx_strand_id
1 'polypeptide(L)'
;MNTRVLRVLVAALAVGSVVIASCGDDDAPSAGSSAAVTTSEEPTAATDSTVVETTIVEATVVATTETPATTAEATTTSVAPSTTTAPPVGWSPVGAMPGLAYLPCCASNYIGEPSPEIPADAALPLAPGVYKAFRTQPADGVFDPATIEFELAPFVECSTPGVFCEEPYAPDEVGVGETARVIAMPLDDAVDVVVGGFGCSADGTYETDHQAATGSALATLQAEYEAAYAAEVAPLVAAGTPYDDYQSIFADGRGGFSVPCSSAGALEFRGSAGPAILMQVLGAYDDVVGEVVVPASISIETLYLTALEVGADGHRTLYFYAGFLS
;
A
#
# COMPACT_ATOMS: atom_id res chain seq x y z
N MET A 1 13.46 32.99 -49.53
CA MET A 1 12.73 34.27 -49.40
C MET A 1 11.25 34.01 -49.57
N ASN A 2 10.44 34.63 -48.71
CA ASN A 2 8.97 34.72 -48.68
C ASN A 2 8.19 33.66 -47.88
N THR A 3 8.36 33.75 -46.56
CA THR A 3 7.33 34.20 -45.60
C THR A 3 5.85 34.05 -45.99
N ARG A 4 5.11 33.21 -45.24
CA ARG A 4 3.74 33.52 -44.82
C ARG A 4 3.53 33.09 -43.38
N VAL A 5 3.46 34.11 -42.54
CA VAL A 5 2.92 34.13 -41.19
C VAL A 5 1.41 33.84 -41.27
N LEU A 6 0.91 32.90 -40.48
CA LEU A 6 -0.47 32.91 -40.04
C LEU A 6 -0.49 32.77 -38.51
N ARG A 7 -0.71 33.91 -37.85
CA ARG A 7 -1.16 33.98 -36.47
C ARG A 7 -2.62 33.56 -36.46
N VAL A 8 -2.97 32.56 -35.67
CA VAL A 8 -4.34 32.35 -35.19
C VAL A 8 -4.26 32.29 -33.68
N LEU A 9 -4.64 33.40 -33.04
CA LEU A 9 -5.16 33.42 -31.69
C LEU A 9 -6.56 32.81 -31.76
N VAL A 10 -6.82 31.75 -30.98
CA VAL A 10 -8.16 31.47 -30.45
C VAL A 10 -8.01 31.24 -28.96
N ALA A 11 -8.79 32.02 -28.22
CA ALA A 11 -8.83 32.08 -26.78
C ALA A 11 -9.61 30.89 -26.19
N ALA A 12 -9.16 30.47 -25.00
CA ALA A 12 -9.89 29.92 -23.87
C ALA A 12 -11.21 29.16 -24.12
N LEU A 13 -11.18 27.85 -23.83
CA LEU A 13 -12.24 27.21 -23.07
C LEU A 13 -11.59 26.29 -22.05
N ALA A 14 -11.57 26.77 -20.80
CA ALA A 14 -11.41 25.95 -19.62
C ALA A 14 -12.63 25.02 -19.56
N VAL A 15 -12.41 23.75 -19.90
CA VAL A 15 -13.29 22.66 -19.46
C VAL A 15 -12.43 21.89 -18.46
N GLY A 16 -12.57 22.28 -17.20
CA GLY A 16 -12.06 21.49 -16.09
C GLY A 16 -12.85 20.19 -16.06
N SER A 17 -12.26 19.15 -16.63
CA SER A 17 -12.60 17.77 -16.28
C SER A 17 -12.01 17.54 -14.91
N VAL A 18 -12.80 17.81 -13.87
CA VAL A 18 -12.52 17.32 -12.53
C VAL A 18 -12.69 15.80 -12.61
N VAL A 19 -11.59 15.10 -12.88
CA VAL A 19 -11.47 13.70 -12.49
C VAL A 19 -11.20 13.76 -11.00
N ILE A 20 -12.21 13.39 -10.22
CA ILE A 20 -12.05 13.16 -8.78
C ILE A 20 -11.28 11.85 -8.68
N ALA A 21 -9.96 11.94 -8.76
CA ALA A 21 -9.08 10.86 -8.35
C ALA A 21 -9.21 10.76 -6.82
N SER A 22 -10.05 9.85 -6.35
CA SER A 22 -10.21 9.60 -4.92
C SER A 22 -9.04 8.77 -4.46
N CYS A 23 -8.08 9.40 -3.82
CA CYS A 23 -6.97 8.68 -3.23
C CYS A 23 -7.24 8.38 -1.77
N GLY A 24 -6.57 7.33 -1.29
CA GLY A 24 -6.85 6.67 -0.02
C GLY A 24 -7.26 7.60 1.12
N ASP A 25 -8.41 7.24 1.70
CA ASP A 25 -9.06 7.71 2.93
C ASP A 25 -9.16 9.23 3.18
N ASP A 26 -10.38 9.75 2.99
CA ASP A 26 -10.85 11.08 3.40
C ASP A 26 -10.96 11.26 4.94
N ASP A 27 -10.58 10.27 5.76
CA ASP A 27 -10.85 10.25 7.21
C ASP A 27 -9.62 10.46 8.14
N ALA A 28 -8.43 10.88 7.64
CA ALA A 28 -7.37 11.47 8.49
C ALA A 28 -6.27 12.25 7.72
N PRO A 29 -5.74 13.38 8.25
CA PRO A 29 -6.45 14.61 8.62
C PRO A 29 -6.83 15.42 7.37
N SER A 30 -7.88 16.24 7.50
CA SER A 30 -8.39 17.11 6.43
C SER A 30 -7.28 17.91 5.74
N ALA A 31 -7.12 17.75 4.43
CA ALA A 31 -6.38 18.67 3.57
C ALA A 31 -7.07 20.04 3.61
N GLY A 32 -6.67 20.86 4.57
CA GLY A 32 -7.11 22.23 4.70
C GLY A 32 -6.55 23.05 3.55
N SER A 33 -7.27 23.10 2.43
CA SER A 33 -7.03 24.11 1.40
C SER A 33 -7.21 25.48 2.05
N SER A 34 -6.14 26.24 2.24
CA SER A 34 -6.22 27.59 2.79
C SER A 34 -5.05 28.46 2.31
N ALA A 35 -5.35 29.23 1.27
CA ALA A 35 -4.71 30.52 1.03
C ALA A 35 -4.98 31.45 2.23
N ALA A 36 -3.95 31.83 3.00
CA ALA A 36 -3.86 33.13 3.68
C ALA A 36 -2.52 33.31 4.43
N VAL A 37 -1.86 34.41 4.10
CA VAL A 37 -0.65 34.97 4.72
C VAL A 37 -0.99 35.65 6.07
N THR A 38 -0.24 35.40 7.17
CA THR A 38 0.37 36.45 8.04
C THR A 38 1.26 35.92 9.19
N THR A 39 2.52 36.40 9.20
CA THR A 39 3.49 36.72 10.28
C THR A 39 3.43 36.09 11.69
N SER A 40 4.53 35.39 12.01
CA SER A 40 5.52 35.61 13.11
C SER A 40 5.09 35.51 14.59
N GLU A 41 5.70 34.57 15.33
CA GLU A 41 6.70 34.80 16.38
C GLU A 41 7.31 33.46 16.86
N GLU A 42 8.62 33.45 17.10
CA GLU A 42 9.46 32.35 17.65
C GLU A 42 9.83 32.70 19.12
N PRO A 43 10.58 31.88 19.88
CA PRO A 43 10.25 30.62 20.59
C PRO A 43 10.32 30.79 22.13
N THR A 44 10.16 29.70 22.92
CA THR A 44 11.06 29.39 24.05
C THR A 44 11.01 27.91 24.43
N ALA A 45 12.19 27.31 24.65
CA ALA A 45 12.46 25.94 25.11
C ALA A 45 12.34 25.77 26.64
N ALA A 46 12.15 24.52 27.12
CA ALA A 46 12.77 24.05 28.38
C ALA A 46 12.74 22.51 28.55
N THR A 47 13.90 22.02 28.97
CA THR A 47 14.34 20.69 29.41
C THR A 47 13.72 20.27 30.76
N ASP A 48 13.62 18.95 31.07
CA ASP A 48 14.42 18.24 32.10
C ASP A 48 13.82 16.88 32.57
N SER A 49 14.76 16.04 33.00
CA SER A 49 14.83 14.63 33.43
C SER A 49 13.84 14.16 34.51
N THR A 50 13.73 12.83 34.76
CA THR A 50 14.19 12.12 36.00
C THR A 50 13.92 10.59 35.95
N VAL A 51 14.85 9.85 36.57
CA VAL A 51 15.05 8.39 36.78
C VAL A 51 14.17 7.77 37.87
N VAL A 52 13.80 6.47 37.81
CA VAL A 52 13.74 5.54 38.99
C VAL A 52 14.04 4.07 38.59
N GLU A 53 14.85 3.41 39.42
CA GLU A 53 15.39 2.04 39.38
C GLU A 53 14.50 0.95 40.05
N THR A 54 14.63 -0.28 39.53
CA THR A 54 14.85 -1.60 40.18
C THR A 54 13.83 -2.20 41.17
N THR A 55 13.43 -3.48 40.95
CA THR A 55 13.65 -4.65 41.87
C THR A 55 13.09 -5.97 41.28
N ILE A 56 13.90 -7.04 41.33
CA ILE A 56 13.60 -8.44 40.96
C ILE A 56 13.17 -9.21 42.23
N VAL A 57 12.17 -10.11 42.15
CA VAL A 57 11.95 -11.18 43.13
C VAL A 57 11.54 -12.47 42.42
N GLU A 58 12.24 -13.56 42.74
CA GLU A 58 12.04 -14.91 42.21
C GLU A 58 11.46 -15.88 43.27
N ALA A 59 10.72 -16.88 42.78
CA ALA A 59 10.46 -18.23 43.28
C ALA A 59 9.65 -18.47 44.58
N THR A 60 8.69 -19.41 44.52
CA THR A 60 8.70 -20.68 45.28
C THR A 60 7.58 -21.63 44.80
N VAL A 61 7.93 -22.90 44.56
CA VAL A 61 7.01 -24.02 44.28
C VAL A 61 6.74 -24.77 45.60
N VAL A 62 5.47 -25.05 45.90
CA VAL A 62 5.10 -25.96 47.01
C VAL A 62 4.13 -27.02 46.50
N ALA A 63 4.54 -28.28 46.60
CA ALA A 63 3.69 -29.45 46.42
C ALA A 63 3.01 -29.80 47.76
N THR A 64 1.75 -30.22 47.74
CA THR A 64 1.08 -30.80 48.91
C THR A 64 0.15 -31.94 48.49
N THR A 65 0.27 -33.04 49.23
CA THR A 65 -0.41 -34.33 49.07
C THR A 65 -1.77 -34.36 49.79
N GLU A 66 -2.64 -35.24 49.31
CA GLU A 66 -4.07 -35.39 49.52
C GLU A 66 -4.57 -35.73 50.95
N THR A 67 -5.85 -35.46 51.18
CA THR A 67 -6.71 -36.08 52.20
C THR A 67 -8.13 -36.18 51.60
N PRO A 68 -8.89 -37.28 51.79
CA PRO A 68 -10.12 -37.52 51.05
C PRO A 68 -11.29 -36.75 51.68
N ALA A 69 -12.00 -35.97 50.86
CA ALA A 69 -13.21 -35.26 51.27
C ALA A 69 -14.43 -35.75 50.46
N THR A 70 -15.48 -36.01 51.23
CA THR A 70 -16.84 -36.44 50.92
C THR A 70 -17.47 -35.85 49.65
N THR A 71 -18.09 -36.74 48.88
CA THR A 71 -18.88 -36.48 47.66
C THR A 71 -20.03 -35.51 47.90
N ALA A 72 -19.98 -34.37 47.20
CA ALA A 72 -21.14 -33.56 46.85
C ALA A 72 -21.33 -33.63 45.34
N GLU A 73 -22.54 -33.91 44.89
CA GLU A 73 -22.94 -33.96 43.47
C GLU A 73 -22.77 -32.56 42.85
N ALA A 74 -21.68 -32.38 42.08
CA ALA A 74 -21.48 -31.17 41.29
C ALA A 74 -22.19 -31.36 39.94
N THR A 75 -23.27 -30.61 39.71
CA THR A 75 -23.88 -30.46 38.39
C THR A 75 -22.89 -29.74 37.47
N THR A 76 -22.16 -30.49 36.66
CA THR A 76 -21.32 -29.92 35.60
C THR A 76 -22.22 -29.44 34.47
N THR A 77 -22.36 -28.12 34.35
CA THR A 77 -22.85 -27.52 33.12
C THR A 77 -21.75 -27.70 32.07
N SER A 78 -21.92 -28.69 31.20
CA SER A 78 -21.03 -28.90 30.05
C SER A 78 -21.21 -27.75 29.08
N VAL A 79 -20.29 -26.79 29.12
CA VAL A 79 -20.13 -25.81 28.04
C VAL A 79 -19.50 -26.58 26.88
N ALA A 80 -20.20 -26.67 25.75
CA ALA A 80 -19.63 -27.23 24.53
C ALA A 80 -18.34 -26.46 24.20
N PRO A 81 -17.25 -27.13 23.77
CA PRO A 81 -16.06 -26.42 23.37
C PRO A 81 -16.45 -25.45 22.26
N SER A 82 -16.27 -24.15 22.53
CA SER A 82 -16.24 -23.16 21.47
C SER A 82 -15.10 -23.57 20.56
N THR A 83 -15.42 -24.08 19.36
CA THR A 83 -14.47 -24.10 18.26
C THR A 83 -14.16 -22.64 17.96
N THR A 84 -13.12 -22.13 18.61
CA THR A 84 -12.37 -21.00 18.05
C THR A 84 -11.82 -21.53 16.73
N THR A 85 -12.53 -21.22 15.64
CA THR A 85 -11.95 -21.32 14.31
C THR A 85 -10.66 -20.54 14.37
N ALA A 86 -9.53 -21.22 14.12
CA ALA A 86 -8.27 -20.50 13.90
C ALA A 86 -8.56 -19.43 12.84
N PRO A 87 -8.03 -18.20 13.00
CA PRO A 87 -8.12 -17.23 11.91
C PRO A 87 -7.66 -17.90 10.62
N PRO A 88 -8.27 -17.58 9.46
CA PRO A 88 -7.78 -18.11 8.19
C PRO A 88 -6.27 -17.91 8.16
N VAL A 89 -5.54 -19.01 8.00
CA VAL A 89 -4.08 -18.95 7.88
C VAL A 89 -3.79 -18.08 6.67
N GLY A 90 -3.11 -16.96 6.88
CA GLY A 90 -2.65 -16.09 5.80
C GLY A 90 -2.84 -14.62 6.13
N TRP A 91 -4.09 -14.14 6.13
CA TRP A 91 -4.39 -12.71 6.12
C TRP A 91 -5.36 -12.30 7.22
N SER A 92 -5.15 -11.10 7.77
CA SER A 92 -5.97 -10.55 8.84
C SER A 92 -6.24 -9.05 8.61
N PRO A 93 -7.47 -8.56 8.86
CA PRO A 93 -7.75 -7.14 8.79
C PRO A 93 -6.88 -6.36 9.79
N VAL A 94 -6.37 -5.21 9.36
CA VAL A 94 -5.59 -4.29 10.19
C VAL A 94 -6.12 -2.87 10.06
N GLY A 95 -5.62 -1.98 10.92
CA GLY A 95 -5.91 -0.55 10.83
C GLY A 95 -5.22 0.10 9.63
N ALA A 96 -5.33 1.43 9.58
CA ALA A 96 -4.63 2.24 8.59
C ALA A 96 -3.12 1.96 8.58
N MET A 97 -2.53 1.96 7.39
CA MET A 97 -1.08 1.97 7.19
C MET A 97 -0.46 3.28 7.74
N PRO A 98 0.86 3.33 7.97
CA PRO A 98 1.55 4.59 8.25
C PRO A 98 1.32 5.60 7.13
N GLY A 99 1.22 6.90 7.46
CA GLY A 99 0.94 7.97 6.48
C GLY A 99 1.85 7.93 5.24
N LEU A 100 3.15 7.71 5.46
CA LEU A 100 4.17 7.61 4.40
C LEU A 100 4.07 6.35 3.53
N ALA A 101 3.29 5.35 3.94
CA ALA A 101 3.02 4.16 3.14
C ALA A 101 1.86 4.37 2.14
N TYR A 102 1.06 5.43 2.29
CA TYR A 102 0.08 5.81 1.29
C TYR A 102 0.73 6.63 0.18
N LEU A 103 0.30 6.40 -1.05
CA LEU A 103 0.71 7.22 -2.18
C LEU A 103 -0.07 8.54 -2.13
N PRO A 104 0.60 9.70 -2.15
CA PRO A 104 -0.07 10.97 -2.21
C PRO A 104 -0.69 11.13 -3.59
N CYS A 105 -1.72 11.97 -3.67
CA CYS A 105 -2.51 12.07 -4.87
C CYS A 105 -2.75 13.46 -5.37
N CYS A 106 -3.15 13.52 -6.64
CA CYS A 106 -3.47 14.76 -7.32
C CYS A 106 -2.32 15.79 -7.21
N ALA A 107 -1.08 15.31 -7.29
CA ALA A 107 0.11 16.12 -7.07
C ALA A 107 0.14 16.76 -5.66
N SER A 108 -0.07 15.92 -4.63
CA SER A 108 0.21 16.29 -3.23
C SER A 108 1.56 15.74 -2.78
N ASN A 109 2.11 16.31 -1.71
CA ASN A 109 3.31 15.81 -1.05
C ASN A 109 2.96 14.66 -0.09
N TYR A 110 3.96 13.88 0.32
CA TYR A 110 3.80 12.97 1.45
C TYR A 110 3.77 13.79 2.74
N ILE A 111 3.06 13.31 3.77
CA ILE A 111 3.00 13.94 5.08
C ILE A 111 3.56 12.98 6.11
N GLY A 112 4.52 13.44 6.91
CA GLY A 112 5.10 12.66 8.00
C GLY A 112 6.54 13.03 8.31
N GLU A 113 7.11 12.30 9.27
CA GLU A 113 8.50 12.49 9.66
C GLU A 113 9.46 11.98 8.57
N PRO A 114 10.55 12.72 8.26
CA PRO A 114 11.59 12.23 7.37
C PRO A 114 12.13 10.85 7.79
N SER A 115 12.53 10.05 6.81
CA SER A 115 13.18 8.77 7.07
C SER A 115 14.51 8.98 7.82
N PRO A 116 14.90 8.03 8.69
CA PRO A 116 16.27 7.97 9.16
C PRO A 116 17.26 7.84 7.99
N GLU A 117 18.52 8.21 8.20
CA GLU A 117 19.57 8.04 7.19
C GLU A 117 19.71 6.57 6.76
N ILE A 118 19.81 6.33 5.44
CA ILE A 118 20.13 5.02 4.89
C ILE A 118 21.66 4.90 4.83
N PRO A 119 22.28 3.94 5.55
CA PRO A 119 23.72 3.77 5.49
C PRO A 119 24.18 3.37 4.08
N ALA A 120 25.26 4.01 3.59
CA ALA A 120 25.86 3.68 2.29
C ALA A 120 26.42 2.24 2.24
N ASP A 121 26.85 1.71 3.40
CA ASP A 121 27.25 0.31 3.51
C ASP A 121 26.02 -0.59 3.70
N ALA A 122 25.71 -1.39 2.68
CA ALA A 122 24.60 -2.33 2.69
C ALA A 122 24.71 -3.41 3.79
N ALA A 123 25.89 -3.65 4.37
CA ALA A 123 26.05 -4.57 5.48
C ALA A 123 25.51 -4.01 6.81
N LEU A 124 25.34 -2.69 6.91
CA LEU A 124 24.78 -2.05 8.10
C LEU A 124 23.25 -2.17 8.14
N PRO A 125 22.68 -2.38 9.34
CA PRO A 125 21.22 -2.41 9.50
C PRO A 125 20.62 -1.02 9.23
N LEU A 126 19.40 -1.01 8.70
CA LEU A 126 18.58 0.19 8.66
C LEU A 126 18.15 0.58 10.08
N ALA A 127 18.05 1.88 10.34
CA ALA A 127 17.46 2.37 11.57
C ALA A 127 15.93 2.18 11.54
N PRO A 128 15.27 2.14 12.72
CA PRO A 128 13.82 2.09 12.78
C PRO A 128 13.17 3.31 12.11
N GLY A 129 12.19 3.08 11.24
CA GLY A 129 11.51 4.13 10.47
C GLY A 129 10.86 3.61 9.19
N VAL A 130 10.16 4.49 8.49
CA VAL A 130 9.51 4.20 7.19
C VAL A 130 10.35 4.78 6.07
N TYR A 131 10.54 4.00 5.00
CA TYR A 131 11.34 4.33 3.84
C TYR A 131 10.53 4.13 2.57
N LYS A 132 10.80 4.94 1.55
CA LYS A 132 10.19 4.71 0.23
C LYS A 132 10.83 3.49 -0.40
N ALA A 133 10.00 2.55 -0.84
CA ALA A 133 10.45 1.38 -1.57
C ALA A 133 9.85 1.41 -2.98
N PHE A 134 10.66 1.11 -3.98
CA PHE A 134 10.25 0.99 -5.38
C PHE A 134 10.55 -0.42 -5.84
N ARG A 135 9.50 -1.20 -6.12
CA ARG A 135 9.68 -2.56 -6.63
C ARG A 135 10.39 -2.49 -7.98
N THR A 136 11.53 -3.17 -8.10
CA THR A 136 12.20 -3.35 -9.38
C THR A 136 11.39 -4.36 -10.19
N GLN A 137 10.94 -3.98 -11.39
CA GLN A 137 10.32 -4.96 -12.27
C GLN A 137 11.40 -5.95 -12.78
N PRO A 138 11.16 -7.27 -12.70
CA PRO A 138 12.06 -8.26 -13.28
C PRO A 138 12.22 -8.02 -14.79
N ALA A 139 13.44 -8.22 -15.31
CA ALA A 139 13.75 -7.96 -16.71
C ALA A 139 12.98 -8.87 -17.70
N ASP A 140 12.53 -10.04 -17.25
CA ASP A 140 11.68 -10.98 -17.99
C ASP A 140 10.19 -10.86 -17.63
N GLY A 141 9.83 -9.95 -16.72
CA GLY A 141 8.48 -9.70 -16.27
C GLY A 141 7.88 -10.79 -15.37
N VAL A 142 8.69 -11.78 -14.94
CA VAL A 142 8.21 -12.89 -14.10
C VAL A 142 8.54 -12.62 -12.64
N PHE A 143 7.54 -12.63 -11.76
CA PHE A 143 7.78 -12.50 -10.33
C PHE A 143 8.50 -13.73 -9.77
N ASP A 144 9.51 -13.48 -8.94
CA ASP A 144 10.11 -14.51 -8.12
C ASP A 144 9.32 -14.65 -6.80
N PRO A 145 8.63 -15.77 -6.57
CA PRO A 145 7.88 -15.97 -5.33
C PRO A 145 8.78 -16.16 -4.10
N ALA A 146 10.09 -16.37 -4.28
CA ALA A 146 11.01 -16.52 -3.16
C ALA A 146 11.61 -15.20 -2.67
N THR A 147 11.71 -14.20 -3.54
CA THR A 147 12.46 -12.96 -3.27
C THR A 147 11.79 -11.77 -3.93
N ILE A 148 11.71 -10.66 -3.20
CA ILE A 148 11.39 -9.35 -3.77
C ILE A 148 12.66 -8.50 -3.86
N GLU A 149 12.91 -7.93 -5.03
CA GLU A 149 13.96 -6.91 -5.23
C GLU A 149 13.32 -5.53 -5.34
N PHE A 150 13.87 -4.57 -4.60
CA PHE A 150 13.40 -3.19 -4.63
C PHE A 150 14.50 -2.19 -4.35
N GLU A 151 14.34 -1.00 -4.92
CA GLU A 151 15.12 0.19 -4.60
C GLU A 151 14.56 0.86 -3.34
N LEU A 152 15.45 1.38 -2.50
CA LEU A 152 15.12 2.07 -1.27
C LEU A 152 15.61 3.52 -1.34
N ALA A 153 14.71 4.46 -1.03
CA ALA A 153 14.99 5.88 -0.92
C ALA A 153 14.45 6.43 0.40
N PRO A 154 15.07 7.50 0.96
CA PRO A 154 14.55 8.15 2.14
C PRO A 154 13.40 9.09 1.77
N PHE A 155 12.42 9.21 2.66
CA PHE A 155 11.58 10.41 2.74
C PHE A 155 12.39 11.54 3.36
N VAL A 156 12.33 12.72 2.78
CA VAL A 156 13.15 13.87 3.16
C VAL A 156 12.30 15.14 3.11
N GLU A 157 12.59 16.11 3.99
CA GLU A 157 11.85 17.37 4.02
C GLU A 157 11.81 18.03 2.64
N CYS A 158 10.68 18.59 2.24
CA CYS A 158 10.53 19.29 0.96
C CYS A 158 11.46 20.51 0.80
N SER A 159 11.96 21.05 1.91
CA SER A 159 13.02 22.08 1.96
C SER A 159 14.39 21.59 1.51
N THR A 160 14.60 20.27 1.40
CA THR A 160 15.88 19.68 1.04
C THR A 160 16.22 19.98 -0.44
N PRO A 161 17.39 20.54 -0.75
CA PRO A 161 17.77 20.84 -2.13
C PRO A 161 17.77 19.59 -3.03
N GLY A 162 17.15 19.71 -4.21
CA GLY A 162 17.11 18.63 -5.20
C GLY A 162 15.97 17.63 -5.02
N VAL A 163 15.15 17.80 -3.97
CA VAL A 163 13.92 17.02 -3.77
C VAL A 163 12.78 17.66 -4.56
N PHE A 164 12.01 16.83 -5.25
CA PHE A 164 10.80 17.27 -5.91
C PHE A 164 9.63 17.19 -4.92
N CYS A 165 9.05 18.36 -4.62
CA CYS A 165 7.79 18.51 -3.93
C CYS A 165 6.94 19.54 -4.66
N GLU A 166 5.63 19.39 -4.53
CA GLU A 166 4.64 20.32 -5.04
C GLU A 166 4.63 21.59 -4.18
N GLU A 167 4.59 22.76 -4.84
CA GLU A 167 4.66 24.07 -4.17
C GLU A 167 3.30 24.77 -4.13
N PRO A 168 2.98 25.51 -3.04
CA PRO A 168 3.76 25.64 -1.81
C PRO A 168 3.59 24.42 -0.89
N TYR A 169 4.65 24.07 -0.14
CA TYR A 169 4.61 22.95 0.82
C TYR A 169 4.65 23.40 2.29
N ALA A 170 4.08 22.56 3.16
CA ALA A 170 4.07 22.74 4.61
C ALA A 170 5.35 22.17 5.27
N PRO A 171 5.70 22.57 6.51
CA PRO A 171 6.91 22.08 7.18
C PRO A 171 6.95 20.57 7.46
N ASP A 172 5.78 19.93 7.54
CA ASP A 172 5.59 18.49 7.78
C ASP A 172 5.44 17.68 6.48
N GLU A 173 5.58 18.35 5.33
CA GLU A 173 5.57 17.70 4.03
C GLU A 173 6.96 17.22 3.62
N VAL A 174 6.99 16.00 3.10
CA VAL A 174 8.21 15.32 2.67
C VAL A 174 8.08 14.88 1.22
N GLY A 175 9.22 14.89 0.53
CA GLY A 175 9.39 14.30 -0.79
C GLY A 175 10.20 13.02 -0.69
N VAL A 176 10.47 12.41 -1.85
CA VAL A 176 11.34 11.24 -1.95
C VAL A 176 12.74 11.68 -2.39
N GLY A 177 13.75 11.28 -1.64
CA GLY A 177 15.16 11.52 -1.96
C GLY A 177 15.68 10.58 -3.06
N GLU A 178 16.98 10.64 -3.32
CA GLU A 178 17.62 9.73 -4.27
C GLU A 178 17.60 8.28 -3.76
N THR A 179 17.47 7.32 -4.67
CA THR A 179 17.65 5.89 -4.37
C THR A 179 19.04 5.67 -3.76
N ALA A 180 19.07 5.18 -2.53
CA ALA A 180 20.29 4.96 -1.78
C ALA A 180 20.79 3.50 -1.86
N ARG A 181 19.87 2.54 -2.04
CA ARG A 181 20.20 1.11 -1.96
C ARG A 181 19.24 0.24 -2.77
N VAL A 182 19.73 -0.88 -3.30
CA VAL A 182 18.90 -2.00 -3.78
C VAL A 182 18.88 -3.09 -2.72
N ILE A 183 17.71 -3.62 -2.42
CA ILE A 183 17.48 -4.68 -1.44
C ILE A 183 16.84 -5.87 -2.14
N ALA A 184 17.46 -7.04 -1.97
CA ALA A 184 16.81 -8.33 -2.22
C ALA A 184 16.37 -8.90 -0.87
N MET A 185 15.06 -9.09 -0.69
CA MET A 185 14.44 -9.55 0.54
C MET A 185 13.70 -10.86 0.30
N PRO A 186 13.92 -11.91 1.13
CA PRO A 186 13.14 -13.13 1.01
C PRO A 186 11.66 -12.85 1.34
N LEU A 187 10.76 -13.47 0.60
CA LEU A 187 9.33 -13.46 0.89
C LEU A 187 8.96 -14.71 1.69
N ASP A 188 9.35 -14.70 2.98
CA ASP A 188 9.09 -15.78 3.92
C ASP A 188 8.26 -15.31 5.12
N ASP A 189 8.15 -16.15 6.16
CA ASP A 189 7.36 -15.85 7.36
C ASP A 189 8.03 -14.88 8.33
N ALA A 190 9.25 -14.39 8.04
CA ALA A 190 9.95 -13.41 8.87
C ALA A 190 9.72 -11.96 8.41
N VAL A 191 9.07 -11.77 7.26
CA VAL A 191 8.69 -10.46 6.74
C VAL A 191 7.19 -10.30 6.86
N ASP A 192 6.77 -9.22 7.53
CA ASP A 192 5.37 -8.84 7.56
C ASP A 192 5.02 -8.09 6.28
N VAL A 193 3.78 -8.25 5.85
CA VAL A 193 3.24 -7.58 4.67
C VAL A 193 1.90 -6.97 5.04
N VAL A 194 1.69 -5.72 4.65
CA VAL A 194 0.38 -5.09 4.67
C VAL A 194 0.01 -4.68 3.25
N VAL A 195 -1.16 -5.08 2.81
CA VAL A 195 -1.73 -4.70 1.52
C VAL A 195 -2.98 -3.86 1.80
N GLY A 196 -3.00 -2.64 1.27
CA GLY A 196 -4.10 -1.70 1.40
C GLY A 196 -4.75 -1.34 0.08
N GLY A 197 -5.99 -0.87 0.13
CA GLY A 197 -6.50 0.05 -0.89
C GLY A 197 -7.77 -0.36 -1.63
N PHE A 198 -8.24 -1.61 -1.55
CA PHE A 198 -9.48 -1.98 -2.24
C PHE A 198 -10.29 -3.05 -1.49
N GLY A 199 -11.50 -2.66 -1.09
CA GLY A 199 -12.54 -3.52 -0.57
C GLY A 199 -13.90 -3.17 -1.16
N CYS A 200 -14.83 -4.11 -1.09
CA CYS A 200 -16.21 -3.89 -1.46
C CYS A 200 -17.10 -4.09 -0.24
N SER A 201 -17.75 -3.02 0.18
CA SER A 201 -18.71 -3.04 1.27
C SER A 201 -19.94 -3.89 0.91
N ALA A 202 -20.73 -4.24 1.91
CA ALA A 202 -21.91 -5.09 1.74
C ALA A 202 -22.99 -4.49 0.82
N ASP A 203 -23.03 -3.17 0.68
CA ASP A 203 -23.91 -2.43 -0.23
C ASP A 203 -23.30 -2.19 -1.62
N GLY A 204 -22.10 -2.74 -1.88
CA GLY A 204 -21.44 -2.68 -3.18
C GLY A 204 -20.76 -1.34 -3.46
N THR A 205 -20.45 -0.57 -2.41
CA THR A 205 -19.61 0.63 -2.53
C THR A 205 -18.14 0.29 -2.30
N TYR A 206 -17.26 1.15 -2.79
CA TYR A 206 -15.83 1.08 -2.47
C TYR A 206 -15.62 1.34 -0.97
N GLU A 207 -14.73 0.55 -0.36
CA GLU A 207 -14.16 0.81 0.96
C GLU A 207 -12.66 0.53 0.96
N THR A 208 -11.94 1.16 1.88
CA THR A 208 -10.52 0.87 2.09
C THR A 208 -10.39 -0.38 2.96
N ASP A 209 -9.86 -1.46 2.37
CA ASP A 209 -9.54 -2.68 3.10
C ASP A 209 -8.01 -2.81 3.25
N HIS A 210 -7.57 -2.95 4.50
CA HIS A 210 -6.18 -3.19 4.85
C HIS A 210 -6.06 -4.58 5.46
N GLN A 211 -5.25 -5.42 4.84
CA GLN A 211 -4.98 -6.76 5.35
C GLN A 211 -3.49 -6.99 5.54
N ALA A 212 -3.13 -7.60 6.68
CA ALA A 212 -1.77 -7.97 7.01
C ALA A 212 -1.58 -9.49 6.99
N ALA A 213 -0.40 -9.90 6.57
CA ALA A 213 0.04 -11.28 6.41
C ALA A 213 1.57 -11.37 6.47
N THR A 214 2.12 -12.54 6.13
CA THR A 214 3.56 -12.73 5.94
C THR A 214 3.97 -12.63 4.47
N GLY A 215 5.28 -12.55 4.22
CA GLY A 215 5.87 -12.60 2.88
C GLY A 215 5.47 -13.86 2.10
N SER A 216 5.36 -15.02 2.75
CA SER A 216 4.94 -16.27 2.09
C SER A 216 3.48 -16.22 1.61
N ALA A 217 2.61 -15.53 2.35
CA ALA A 217 1.22 -15.31 1.96
C ALA A 217 1.11 -14.34 0.78
N LEU A 218 1.94 -13.28 0.75
CA LEU A 218 2.05 -12.38 -0.40
C LEU A 218 2.54 -13.14 -1.65
N ALA A 219 3.58 -13.96 -1.51
CA ALA A 219 4.10 -14.76 -2.62
C ALA A 219 3.03 -15.69 -3.21
N THR A 220 2.20 -16.29 -2.36
CA THR A 220 1.06 -17.11 -2.78
C THR A 220 0.03 -16.28 -3.55
N LEU A 221 -0.39 -15.14 -2.99
CA LEU A 221 -1.37 -14.25 -3.62
C LEU A 221 -0.89 -13.75 -5.00
N GLN A 222 0.35 -13.29 -5.11
CA GLN A 222 0.94 -12.83 -6.38
C GLN A 222 1.03 -13.97 -7.40
N ALA A 223 1.43 -15.17 -7.00
CA ALA A 223 1.50 -16.32 -7.90
C ALA A 223 0.12 -16.74 -8.44
N GLU A 224 -0.92 -16.71 -7.59
CA GLU A 224 -2.30 -16.95 -8.01
C GLU A 224 -2.78 -15.88 -8.99
N TYR A 225 -2.51 -14.60 -8.69
CA TYR A 225 -2.85 -13.48 -9.57
C TYR A 225 -2.21 -13.64 -10.94
N GLU A 226 -0.90 -13.92 -11.00
CA GLU A 226 -0.17 -14.05 -12.27
C GLU A 226 -0.64 -15.23 -13.11
N ALA A 227 -0.90 -16.36 -12.47
CA ALA A 227 -1.45 -17.54 -13.14
C ALA A 227 -2.83 -17.24 -13.74
N ALA A 228 -3.70 -16.58 -12.98
CA ALA A 228 -5.02 -16.17 -13.44
C ALA A 228 -4.91 -15.14 -14.58
N TYR A 229 -4.06 -14.13 -14.43
CA TYR A 229 -3.84 -13.09 -15.41
C TYR A 229 -3.37 -13.67 -16.75
N ALA A 230 -2.36 -14.55 -16.71
CA ALA A 230 -1.82 -15.20 -17.89
C ALA A 230 -2.86 -16.08 -18.61
N ALA A 231 -3.76 -16.72 -17.85
CA ALA A 231 -4.80 -17.59 -18.40
C ALA A 231 -5.98 -16.82 -19.01
N GLU A 232 -6.44 -15.75 -18.34
CA GLU A 232 -7.73 -15.13 -18.67
C GLU A 232 -7.60 -13.75 -19.32
N VAL A 233 -6.68 -12.92 -18.85
CA VAL A 233 -6.62 -11.50 -19.25
C VAL A 233 -5.56 -11.28 -20.33
N ALA A 234 -4.35 -11.82 -20.17
CA ALA A 234 -3.26 -11.66 -21.13
C ALA A 234 -3.65 -12.04 -22.58
N PRO A 235 -4.44 -13.11 -22.85
CA PRO A 235 -4.90 -13.42 -24.20
C PRO A 235 -5.83 -12.36 -24.79
N LEU A 236 -6.67 -11.72 -23.97
CA LEU A 236 -7.59 -10.66 -24.39
C LEU A 236 -6.82 -9.39 -24.75
N VAL A 237 -5.80 -9.06 -23.94
CA VAL A 237 -4.87 -7.95 -24.19
C VAL A 237 -4.13 -8.18 -25.51
N ALA A 238 -3.56 -9.37 -25.71
CA ALA A 238 -2.85 -9.72 -26.93
C ALA A 238 -3.76 -9.70 -28.18
N ALA A 239 -5.05 -9.96 -28.01
CA ALA A 239 -6.06 -9.87 -29.07
C ALA A 239 -6.55 -8.43 -29.34
N GLY A 240 -6.12 -7.44 -28.56
CA GLY A 240 -6.59 -6.06 -28.68
C GLY A 240 -8.07 -5.90 -28.31
N THR A 241 -8.55 -6.70 -27.36
CA THR A 241 -9.95 -6.64 -26.90
C THR A 241 -10.22 -5.25 -26.31
N PRO A 242 -11.27 -4.53 -26.77
CA PRO A 242 -11.65 -3.25 -26.19
C PRO A 242 -11.93 -3.35 -24.69
N TYR A 243 -11.52 -2.33 -23.94
CA TYR A 243 -11.71 -2.28 -22.49
C TYR A 243 -13.18 -2.45 -22.07
N ASP A 244 -14.10 -1.78 -22.77
CA ASP A 244 -15.54 -1.84 -22.49
C ASP A 244 -16.11 -3.27 -22.57
N ASP A 245 -15.44 -4.16 -23.32
CA ASP A 245 -15.87 -5.55 -23.44
C ASP A 245 -15.49 -6.38 -22.20
N TYR A 246 -14.49 -5.96 -21.41
CA TYR A 246 -14.01 -6.72 -20.24
C TYR A 246 -15.12 -6.88 -19.20
N GLN A 247 -15.89 -5.82 -18.94
CA GLN A 247 -17.00 -5.91 -17.98
C GLN A 247 -18.04 -6.96 -18.39
N SER A 248 -18.30 -7.09 -19.70
CA SER A 248 -19.23 -8.11 -20.20
C SER A 248 -18.66 -9.53 -20.12
N ILE A 249 -17.36 -9.69 -20.39
CA ILE A 249 -16.66 -10.99 -20.37
C ILE A 249 -16.57 -11.53 -18.94
N PHE A 250 -16.37 -10.65 -17.96
CA PHE A 250 -16.16 -11.01 -16.55
C PHE A 250 -17.39 -10.74 -15.66
N ALA A 251 -18.56 -10.45 -16.23
CA ALA A 251 -19.78 -10.12 -15.49
C ALA A 251 -20.20 -11.20 -14.48
N ASP A 252 -20.07 -12.48 -14.86
CA ASP A 252 -20.41 -13.63 -14.02
C ASP A 252 -19.19 -14.17 -13.23
N GLY A 253 -18.05 -13.48 -13.29
CA GLY A 253 -16.77 -13.92 -12.75
C GLY A 253 -16.10 -15.02 -13.58
N ARG A 254 -14.77 -14.96 -13.71
CA ARG A 254 -13.98 -15.94 -14.46
C ARG A 254 -12.52 -15.97 -13.99
N GLY A 255 -12.03 -17.15 -13.64
CA GLY A 255 -10.64 -17.37 -13.24
C GLY A 255 -10.18 -16.51 -12.05
N GLY A 256 -11.09 -16.17 -11.13
CA GLY A 256 -10.82 -15.28 -10.01
C GLY A 256 -11.04 -13.79 -10.31
N PHE A 257 -11.28 -13.40 -11.57
CA PHE A 257 -11.61 -12.02 -11.94
C PHE A 257 -13.11 -11.77 -12.00
N SER A 258 -13.54 -10.59 -11.57
CA SER A 258 -14.92 -10.09 -11.67
C SER A 258 -14.94 -8.58 -11.89
N VAL A 259 -16.11 -8.02 -12.20
CA VAL A 259 -16.31 -6.56 -12.22
C VAL A 259 -16.23 -6.02 -10.79
N PRO A 260 -15.42 -4.98 -10.51
CA PRO A 260 -15.29 -4.44 -9.16
C PRO A 260 -16.55 -3.70 -8.72
N CYS A 261 -16.75 -3.57 -7.40
CA CYS A 261 -17.72 -2.63 -6.85
C CYS A 261 -17.43 -1.20 -7.33
N SER A 262 -18.47 -0.39 -7.45
CA SER A 262 -18.37 1.04 -7.80
C SER A 262 -17.67 1.42 -9.12
N SER A 263 -17.42 0.46 -10.04
CA SER A 263 -16.72 0.71 -11.33
C SER A 263 -15.33 1.37 -11.16
N ALA A 264 -14.69 1.12 -10.01
CA ALA A 264 -13.39 1.65 -9.59
C ALA A 264 -12.20 1.28 -10.51
N GLY A 265 -12.37 0.25 -11.33
CA GLY A 265 -11.32 -0.26 -12.22
C GLY A 265 -11.87 -1.25 -13.25
N ALA A 266 -10.96 -1.96 -13.91
CA ALA A 266 -11.30 -2.87 -15.00
C ALA A 266 -11.92 -4.15 -14.48
N LEU A 267 -11.20 -4.80 -13.57
CA LEU A 267 -11.52 -6.05 -12.93
C LEU A 267 -11.01 -6.00 -11.50
N GLU A 268 -11.68 -6.68 -10.58
CA GLU A 268 -11.08 -7.12 -9.33
C GLU A 268 -10.61 -8.57 -9.49
N PHE A 269 -9.51 -8.94 -8.84
CA PHE A 269 -9.08 -10.32 -8.67
C PHE A 269 -9.28 -10.74 -7.21
N ARG A 270 -9.87 -11.92 -7.01
CA ARG A 270 -9.99 -12.57 -5.71
C ARG A 270 -9.26 -13.92 -5.75
N GLY A 271 -8.14 -13.97 -5.03
CA GLY A 271 -7.38 -15.20 -4.81
C GLY A 271 -8.09 -16.16 -3.85
N SER A 272 -7.40 -17.24 -3.49
CA SER A 272 -7.87 -18.21 -2.50
C SER A 272 -7.92 -17.63 -1.08
N ALA A 273 -7.09 -16.63 -0.80
CA ALA A 273 -7.04 -15.87 0.45
C ALA A 273 -6.44 -14.48 0.22
N GLY A 274 -6.67 -13.57 1.17
CA GLY A 274 -6.13 -12.21 1.17
C GLY A 274 -7.06 -11.16 0.58
N PRO A 275 -6.56 -9.92 0.45
CA PRO A 275 -7.34 -8.81 -0.07
C PRO A 275 -7.61 -8.99 -1.55
N ALA A 276 -8.70 -8.38 -2.01
CA ALA A 276 -8.97 -8.27 -3.43
C ALA A 276 -7.93 -7.33 -4.08
N ILE A 277 -7.52 -7.66 -5.30
CA ILE A 277 -6.58 -6.86 -6.07
C ILE A 277 -7.35 -6.13 -7.15
N LEU A 278 -7.33 -4.80 -7.16
CA LEU A 278 -7.94 -4.03 -8.23
C LEU A 278 -6.98 -3.98 -9.42
N MET A 279 -7.43 -4.51 -10.56
CA MET A 279 -6.70 -4.41 -11.82
C MET A 279 -7.08 -3.10 -12.50
N GLN A 280 -6.09 -2.24 -12.65
CA GLN A 280 -6.19 -1.07 -13.51
C GLN A 280 -5.54 -1.32 -14.87
N VAL A 281 -6.12 -0.71 -15.90
CA VAL A 281 -5.54 -0.67 -17.24
C VAL A 281 -5.02 0.74 -17.46
N LEU A 282 -3.71 0.92 -17.32
CA LEU A 282 -3.06 2.19 -17.64
C LEU A 282 -2.80 2.25 -19.15
N GLY A 283 -3.49 3.16 -19.83
CA GLY A 283 -3.24 3.50 -21.22
C GLY A 283 -2.50 4.83 -21.37
N ALA A 284 -1.85 5.03 -22.51
CA ALA A 284 -1.28 6.33 -22.86
C ALA A 284 -2.35 7.15 -23.60
N TYR A 285 -2.60 8.38 -23.18
CA TYR A 285 -3.43 9.28 -23.98
C TYR A 285 -2.64 9.69 -25.23
N ASP A 286 -3.15 9.32 -26.40
CA ASP A 286 -2.60 9.74 -27.68
C ASP A 286 -3.24 11.07 -28.09
N ASP A 287 -2.49 12.16 -27.92
CA ASP A 287 -2.90 13.52 -28.27
C ASP A 287 -3.22 13.70 -29.76
N VAL A 288 -2.74 12.82 -30.65
CA VAL A 288 -2.95 12.90 -32.11
C VAL A 288 -4.34 12.42 -32.49
N VAL A 289 -4.82 11.36 -31.85
CA VAL A 289 -6.17 10.83 -32.07
C VAL A 289 -7.18 11.29 -31.01
N GLY A 290 -6.72 11.85 -29.90
CA GLY A 290 -7.56 12.29 -28.78
C GLY A 290 -8.19 11.12 -28.02
N GLU A 291 -7.51 9.98 -27.98
CA GLU A 291 -8.01 8.73 -27.39
C GLU A 291 -6.94 8.11 -26.49
N VAL A 292 -7.37 7.36 -25.47
CA VAL A 292 -6.47 6.52 -24.68
C VAL A 292 -6.05 5.32 -25.54
N VAL A 293 -4.83 5.35 -26.04
CA VAL A 293 -4.19 4.21 -26.68
C VAL A 293 -3.60 3.35 -25.59
N VAL A 294 -4.17 2.17 -25.40
CA VAL A 294 -3.60 1.16 -24.52
C VAL A 294 -2.44 0.50 -25.27
N PRO A 295 -1.15 0.78 -24.94
CA PRO A 295 -0.06 0.07 -25.58
C PRO A 295 -0.18 -1.43 -25.28
N ALA A 296 0.31 -2.27 -26.19
CA ALA A 296 0.33 -3.74 -26.03
C ALA A 296 1.06 -4.21 -24.74
N SER A 297 1.77 -3.31 -24.07
CA SER A 297 2.24 -3.45 -22.70
C SER A 297 1.32 -2.65 -21.77
N ILE A 298 0.23 -3.25 -21.32
CA ILE A 298 -0.53 -2.67 -20.21
C ILE A 298 0.42 -2.67 -19.00
N SER A 299 0.69 -1.49 -18.43
CA SER A 299 1.21 -1.46 -17.05
C SER A 299 0.02 -1.85 -16.17
N ILE A 300 -0.03 -3.13 -15.83
CA ILE A 300 -1.01 -3.65 -14.89
C ILE A 300 -0.39 -3.51 -13.51
N GLU A 301 -0.55 -2.33 -12.94
CA GLU A 301 -0.17 -2.11 -11.55
C GLU A 301 -1.28 -2.68 -10.67
N THR A 302 -0.93 -3.76 -9.98
CA THR A 302 -1.85 -4.60 -9.20
C THR A 302 -1.45 -4.62 -7.74
N LEU A 303 -0.16 -4.83 -7.48
CA LEU A 303 0.43 -4.71 -6.16
C LEU A 303 1.64 -3.80 -6.26
N TYR A 304 1.44 -2.52 -5.90
CA TYR A 304 2.48 -1.51 -5.91
C TYR A 304 3.15 -1.48 -4.54
N LEU A 305 4.44 -1.82 -4.47
CA LEU A 305 5.22 -1.66 -3.23
C LEU A 305 5.39 -0.17 -2.95
N THR A 306 4.85 0.32 -1.84
CA THR A 306 4.87 1.75 -1.50
C THR A 306 5.98 2.10 -0.52
N ALA A 307 6.22 1.24 0.48
CA ALA A 307 7.16 1.52 1.55
C ALA A 307 7.71 0.25 2.21
N LEU A 308 8.84 0.41 2.90
CA LEU A 308 9.39 -0.52 3.87
C LEU A 308 9.42 0.18 5.23
N GLU A 309 8.82 -0.43 6.25
CA GLU A 309 9.03 -0.05 7.64
C GLU A 309 10.00 -1.00 8.32
N VAL A 310 10.87 -0.41 9.15
CA VAL A 310 11.76 -1.12 10.07
C VAL A 310 11.32 -0.79 11.49
N GLY A 311 10.91 -1.81 12.23
CA GLY A 311 10.52 -1.67 13.63
C GLY A 311 11.70 -1.42 14.57
N ALA A 312 11.41 -0.99 15.80
CA ALA A 312 12.43 -0.73 16.82
C ALA A 312 13.25 -1.97 17.21
N ASP A 313 12.68 -3.16 17.05
CA ASP A 313 13.29 -4.49 17.25
C ASP A 313 13.93 -5.05 15.96
N GLY A 314 13.86 -4.32 14.85
CA GLY A 314 14.37 -4.71 13.55
C GLY A 314 13.43 -5.57 12.69
N HIS A 315 12.17 -5.79 13.11
CA HIS A 315 11.17 -6.41 12.23
C HIS A 315 10.94 -5.55 10.99
N ARG A 316 10.52 -6.19 9.89
CA ARG A 316 10.37 -5.52 8.59
C ARG A 316 8.97 -5.74 8.07
N THR A 317 8.32 -4.65 7.71
CA THR A 317 6.98 -4.66 7.13
C THR A 317 7.03 -4.02 5.75
N LEU A 318 6.61 -4.77 4.73
CA LEU A 318 6.43 -4.25 3.38
C LEU A 318 4.98 -3.78 3.20
N TYR A 319 4.80 -2.55 2.71
CA TYR A 319 3.49 -1.98 2.43
C TYR A 319 3.22 -1.98 0.94
N PHE A 320 2.05 -2.48 0.55
CA PHE A 320 1.60 -2.54 -0.83
C PHE A 320 0.25 -1.86 -0.99
N TYR A 321 0.03 -1.31 -2.18
CA TYR A 321 -1.28 -0.84 -2.61
C TYR A 321 -1.87 -1.78 -3.68
N ALA A 322 -3.09 -2.26 -3.44
CA ALA A 322 -3.83 -3.22 -4.27
C ALA A 322 -4.65 -2.54 -5.37
N GLY A 323 -3.95 -1.82 -6.27
CA GLY A 323 -4.53 -1.05 -7.38
C GLY A 323 -4.93 0.37 -6.98
N PHE A 324 -4.83 1.32 -7.91
CA PHE A 324 -5.17 2.72 -7.63
C PHE A 324 -6.67 2.98 -7.81
N LEU A 325 -7.14 4.13 -7.36
CA LEU A 325 -8.32 4.78 -7.89
C LEU A 325 -7.81 5.98 -8.67
N SER A 326 -7.96 5.96 -10.00
CA SER A 326 -7.59 7.06 -10.89
C SER A 326 -8.76 7.99 -11.12
#